data_AF-A0A6P8ZSD5-F1
#
_entry.id   AF-A0A6P8ZSD5-F1
#
_cell.length_a   1.000
_cell.length_b   1.000
_cell.length_c   1.000
_cell.angle_alpha   90.00
_cell.angle_beta   90.00
_cell.angle_gamma   90.00
#
_symmetry.space_group_name_H-M   'P 1'
#
loop_
_entity.id
_entity.type
_entity.pdbx_description
1 polymer ?
#
loop_
_entity_poly.entity_id
_entity_poly.type
_entity_poly.pdbx_seq_one_letter_code
_entity_poly.pdbx_strand_id
1 'polypeptide(L)'
;MQFGTTAALAAATVAVALTAVYVFYARRYSYWRKRGVPHLKPVPILGNMNLFMSGFKVLLERLEQFRDEGVCGLFMFSSPALAVWDPEMVKQVLCKDFSSFHDRGMPYDEADPLKWRNLRTRMSPTFTSGKMKRMLPLMREAADDLRDALAEGAARSEGSEVDMLLFLHRFSTDVIGSCAFGMRCNCLREENNKFLAMSRNLLRQTFGQLLRVMLNSFSPRLAALLPMRFLFPEEHQFFLTLMRDTVEFREKNKVQRHDFVDLMMQLRDAGLDHSDPDNHVELTTNMMAAQAFIFFVAGLDNVSNTLGYCLNRLSIDQALQDRVRAEVDDVLRRHGGDLSYEALKEMDLVNRTILEGLRLWNPIGVLFRRCNATTCSPSRRASTRTGTLPRRRRAATPTPSCPSGRAPASASRRASPSWSCGSPSPSSCATSPSARGPSSSGTSSWTPSTPCPLPRMGSDFA
;
A
#
# COMPACT_ATOMS: atom_id res chain seq x y z
N MET A 1 -4.10 -60.58 -25.72
CA MET A 1 -2.91 -59.80 -26.13
C MET A 1 -3.19 -58.32 -26.46
N GLN A 2 -4.38 -57.92 -26.94
CA GLN A 2 -4.67 -56.52 -27.30
C GLN A 2 -4.77 -55.53 -26.12
N PHE A 3 -5.09 -55.98 -24.90
CA PHE A 3 -5.12 -55.12 -23.70
C PHE A 3 -3.73 -54.69 -23.19
N GLY A 4 -2.68 -55.47 -23.48
CA GLY A 4 -1.32 -55.16 -23.03
C GLY A 4 -0.65 -54.06 -23.86
N THR A 5 -0.95 -54.02 -25.16
CA THR A 5 -0.38 -53.02 -26.09
C THR A 5 -1.03 -51.65 -25.92
N THR A 6 -2.33 -51.57 -25.65
CA THR A 6 -3.01 -50.29 -25.36
C THR A 6 -2.57 -49.69 -24.02
N ALA A 7 -2.38 -50.52 -22.99
CA ALA A 7 -1.85 -50.07 -21.71
C ALA A 7 -0.38 -49.57 -21.83
N ALA A 8 0.45 -50.25 -22.61
CA ALA A 8 1.82 -49.83 -22.87
C ALA A 8 1.90 -48.51 -23.67
N LEU A 9 1.03 -48.32 -24.67
CA LEU A 9 0.93 -47.07 -25.43
C LEU A 9 0.40 -45.92 -24.56
N ALA A 10 -0.56 -46.17 -23.67
CA ALA A 10 -1.04 -45.18 -22.71
C ALA A 10 0.06 -44.78 -21.72
N ALA A 11 0.82 -45.75 -21.19
CA ALA A 11 1.96 -45.47 -20.31
C ALA A 11 3.06 -44.66 -21.02
N ALA A 12 3.38 -45.01 -22.27
CA ALA A 12 4.36 -44.27 -23.07
C ALA A 12 3.92 -42.84 -23.38
N THR A 13 2.66 -42.61 -23.73
CA THR A 13 2.13 -41.26 -23.97
C THR A 13 2.14 -40.41 -22.71
N VAL A 14 1.79 -40.97 -21.55
CA VAL A 14 1.90 -40.29 -20.24
C VAL A 14 3.35 -39.96 -19.92
N ALA A 15 4.29 -40.90 -20.13
CA ALA A 15 5.72 -40.67 -19.88
C ALA A 15 6.29 -39.56 -20.78
N VAL A 16 5.93 -39.54 -22.06
CA VAL A 16 6.31 -38.47 -23.01
C VAL A 16 5.72 -37.13 -22.58
N ALA A 17 4.44 -37.10 -22.19
CA ALA A 17 3.78 -35.88 -21.71
C ALA A 17 4.45 -35.32 -20.43
N LEU A 18 4.72 -36.18 -19.44
CA LEU A 18 5.41 -35.80 -18.20
C LEU A 18 6.83 -35.30 -18.48
N THR A 19 7.55 -35.95 -19.40
CA THR A 19 8.89 -35.51 -19.81
C THR A 19 8.84 -34.17 -20.52
N ALA A 20 7.89 -33.95 -21.42
CA ALA A 20 7.69 -32.68 -22.11
C ALA A 20 7.37 -31.54 -21.12
N VAL A 21 6.50 -31.80 -20.14
CA VAL A 21 6.18 -30.86 -19.06
C VAL A 21 7.42 -30.56 -18.22
N TYR A 22 8.18 -31.58 -17.81
CA TYR A 22 9.41 -31.41 -17.05
C TYR A 22 10.43 -30.55 -17.81
N VAL A 23 10.69 -30.87 -19.08
CA VAL A 23 11.62 -30.12 -19.93
C VAL A 23 11.14 -28.68 -20.15
N PHE A 24 9.84 -28.46 -20.33
CA PHE A 24 9.25 -27.13 -20.44
C PHE A 24 9.53 -26.27 -19.19
N TYR A 25 9.22 -26.80 -18.00
CA TYR A 25 9.46 -26.09 -16.74
C TYR A 25 10.95 -25.94 -16.43
N ALA A 26 11.77 -26.97 -16.67
CA ALA A 26 13.22 -26.90 -16.49
C ALA A 26 13.84 -25.80 -17.38
N ARG A 27 13.41 -25.71 -18.65
CA ARG A 27 13.82 -24.62 -19.55
C ARG A 27 13.35 -23.27 -19.05
N ARG A 28 12.12 -23.16 -18.54
CA ARG A 28 11.57 -21.89 -18.03
C ARG A 28 12.30 -21.42 -16.77
N TYR A 29 12.60 -22.32 -15.86
CA TYR A 29 13.30 -22.06 -14.60
C TYR A 29 14.80 -21.81 -14.77
N SER A 30 15.38 -22.17 -15.92
CA SER A 30 16.76 -21.75 -16.27
C SER A 30 16.92 -20.25 -16.55
N TYR A 31 15.82 -19.47 -16.56
CA TYR A 31 15.81 -18.08 -17.01
C TYR A 31 16.77 -17.16 -16.25
N TRP A 32 16.75 -17.19 -14.91
CA TRP A 32 17.61 -16.35 -14.05
C TRP A 32 19.05 -16.86 -14.04
N ARG A 33 19.22 -18.19 -13.98
CA ARG A 33 20.54 -18.84 -14.08
C ARG A 33 21.30 -18.43 -15.35
N LYS A 34 20.63 -18.43 -16.52
CA LYS A 34 21.23 -18.02 -17.80
C LYS A 34 21.65 -16.55 -17.85
N ARG A 35 21.13 -15.72 -16.96
CA ARG A 35 21.41 -14.27 -16.88
C ARG A 35 22.38 -13.92 -15.76
N GLY A 36 22.89 -14.92 -15.02
CA GLY A 36 23.76 -14.68 -13.88
C GLY A 36 23.07 -13.92 -12.75
N VAL A 37 21.73 -13.96 -12.67
CA VAL A 37 20.98 -13.31 -11.59
C VAL A 37 20.78 -14.31 -10.45
N PRO A 38 21.16 -13.96 -9.22
CA PRO A 38 20.85 -14.76 -8.04
C PRO A 38 19.35 -15.02 -7.92
N HIS A 39 18.94 -16.23 -7.58
CA HIS A 39 17.52 -16.58 -7.57
C HIS A 39 17.19 -17.67 -6.56
N LEU A 40 15.96 -17.60 -6.05
CA LEU A 40 15.39 -18.69 -5.27
C LEU A 40 15.17 -19.92 -6.15
N LYS A 41 15.53 -21.11 -5.62
CA LYS A 41 15.31 -22.38 -6.31
C LYS A 41 13.79 -22.62 -6.44
N PRO A 42 13.24 -22.71 -7.67
CA PRO A 42 11.81 -22.97 -7.86
C PRO A 42 11.48 -24.45 -7.63
N VAL A 43 10.29 -24.71 -7.08
CA VAL A 43 9.69 -26.05 -7.12
C VAL A 43 8.99 -26.30 -8.46
N PRO A 44 8.89 -27.55 -8.94
CA PRO A 44 8.18 -27.88 -10.18
C PRO A 44 6.74 -27.33 -10.19
N ILE A 45 6.30 -26.81 -11.35
CA ILE A 45 4.96 -26.26 -11.62
C ILE A 45 4.65 -24.94 -10.87
N LEU A 46 4.80 -24.93 -9.54
CA LEU A 46 4.45 -23.80 -8.68
C LEU A 46 5.52 -22.70 -8.62
N GLY A 47 6.77 -22.98 -8.99
CA GLY A 47 7.86 -22.02 -8.89
C GLY A 47 8.17 -21.71 -7.43
N ASN A 48 8.07 -20.44 -7.02
CA ASN A 48 8.18 -19.99 -5.63
C ASN A 48 6.81 -19.66 -5.02
N MET A 49 5.70 -19.99 -5.70
CA MET A 49 4.35 -19.76 -5.18
C MET A 49 4.03 -20.63 -3.97
N ASN A 50 4.71 -21.76 -3.81
CA ASN A 50 4.61 -22.58 -2.60
C ASN A 50 4.94 -21.75 -1.35
N LEU A 51 5.98 -20.92 -1.40
CA LEU A 51 6.36 -20.03 -0.29
C LEU A 51 5.29 -18.96 -0.05
N PHE A 52 4.71 -18.41 -1.12
CA PHE A 52 3.61 -17.45 -1.00
C PHE A 52 2.37 -18.09 -0.36
N MET A 53 2.02 -19.32 -0.74
CA MET A 53 0.89 -20.07 -0.18
C MET A 53 1.10 -20.48 1.28
N SER A 54 2.34 -20.72 1.70
CA SER A 54 2.70 -20.93 3.12
C SER A 54 2.66 -19.65 3.95
N GLY A 55 2.56 -18.48 3.32
CA GLY A 55 2.46 -17.18 3.97
C GLY A 55 3.40 -16.15 3.35
N PHE A 56 2.89 -14.94 3.10
CA PHE A 56 3.66 -13.87 2.47
C PHE A 56 4.95 -13.53 3.24
N LYS A 57 4.90 -13.58 4.57
CA LYS A 57 6.07 -13.39 5.45
C LYS A 57 7.19 -14.40 5.15
N VAL A 58 6.85 -15.66 4.94
CA VAL A 58 7.82 -16.74 4.65
C VAL A 58 8.55 -16.45 3.34
N LEU A 59 7.84 -15.97 2.32
CA LEU A 59 8.47 -15.55 1.06
C LEU A 59 9.45 -14.39 1.28
N LEU A 60 9.06 -13.37 2.05
CA LEU A 60 9.91 -12.22 2.33
C LEU A 60 11.18 -12.61 3.10
N GLU A 61 11.08 -13.41 4.16
CA GLU A 61 12.23 -13.89 4.93
C GLU A 61 13.23 -14.67 4.06
N ARG A 62 12.74 -15.45 3.08
CA ARG A 62 13.60 -16.14 2.12
C ARG A 62 14.26 -15.20 1.12
N LEU A 63 13.54 -14.17 0.68
CA LEU A 63 14.06 -13.16 -0.23
C LEU A 63 15.08 -12.24 0.45
N GLU A 64 14.92 -11.94 1.74
CA GLU A 64 15.83 -11.10 2.53
C GLU A 64 17.27 -11.63 2.57
N GLN A 65 17.48 -12.93 2.37
CA GLN A 65 18.81 -13.54 2.28
C GLN A 65 19.65 -12.97 1.12
N PHE A 66 19.00 -12.40 0.11
CA PHE A 66 19.62 -11.82 -1.08
C PHE A 66 19.67 -10.29 -1.02
N ARG A 67 19.37 -9.68 0.14
CA ARG A 67 19.33 -8.23 0.30
C ARG A 67 20.68 -7.58 -0.01
N ASP A 68 21.78 -8.19 0.41
CA ASP A 68 23.14 -7.69 0.19
C ASP A 68 23.56 -7.75 -1.29
N GLU A 69 22.98 -8.69 -2.04
CA GLU A 69 23.19 -8.82 -3.49
C GLU A 69 22.37 -7.78 -4.27
N GLY A 70 21.43 -7.09 -3.62
CA GLY A 70 20.62 -6.00 -4.15
C GLY A 70 19.49 -6.44 -5.08
N VAL A 71 19.51 -7.67 -5.61
CA VAL A 71 18.47 -8.23 -6.48
C VAL A 71 18.31 -9.74 -6.25
N CYS A 72 17.10 -10.25 -6.43
CA CYS A 72 16.82 -11.69 -6.42
C CYS A 72 15.74 -12.06 -7.43
N GLY A 73 16.04 -13.01 -8.30
CA GLY A 73 15.07 -13.65 -9.18
C GLY A 73 14.18 -14.63 -8.42
N LEU A 74 12.89 -14.63 -8.75
CA LEU A 74 11.95 -15.66 -8.32
C LEU A 74 11.01 -16.02 -9.48
N PHE A 75 10.20 -17.05 -9.29
CA PHE A 75 9.17 -17.48 -10.23
C PHE A 75 7.81 -17.50 -9.57
N MET A 76 6.89 -16.65 -10.02
CA MET A 76 5.46 -16.75 -9.71
C MET A 76 4.86 -17.73 -10.73
N PHE A 77 4.63 -18.98 -10.33
CA PHE A 77 4.35 -20.10 -11.24
C PHE A 77 5.46 -20.27 -12.28
N SER A 78 5.14 -20.12 -13.57
CA SER A 78 6.11 -20.10 -14.68
C SER A 78 6.62 -18.69 -15.01
N SER A 79 6.06 -17.65 -14.39
CA SER A 79 6.35 -16.25 -14.69
C SER A 79 7.49 -15.74 -13.79
N PRO A 80 8.65 -15.37 -14.35
CA PRO A 80 9.74 -14.84 -13.56
C PRO A 80 9.42 -13.43 -13.07
N ALA A 81 9.73 -13.19 -11.81
CA ALA A 81 9.70 -11.89 -11.17
C ALA A 81 11.07 -11.55 -10.58
N LEU A 82 11.40 -10.27 -10.52
CA LEU A 82 12.64 -9.77 -9.95
C LEU A 82 12.33 -8.98 -8.67
N ALA A 83 12.83 -9.45 -7.53
CA ALA A 83 12.88 -8.67 -6.30
C ALA A 83 14.09 -7.71 -6.36
N VAL A 84 13.89 -6.44 -6.01
CA VAL A 84 14.92 -5.40 -6.11
C VAL A 84 14.99 -4.61 -4.81
N TRP A 85 16.19 -4.53 -4.23
CA TRP A 85 16.52 -3.71 -3.04
C TRP A 85 17.53 -2.61 -3.34
N ASP A 86 18.31 -2.72 -4.42
CA ASP A 86 19.30 -1.70 -4.79
C ASP A 86 18.60 -0.34 -5.02
N PRO A 87 18.94 0.71 -4.23
CA PRO A 87 18.21 1.98 -4.28
C PRO A 87 18.20 2.65 -5.65
N GLU A 88 19.26 2.50 -6.45
CA GLU A 88 19.34 3.10 -7.78
C GLU A 88 18.44 2.35 -8.77
N MET A 89 18.41 1.02 -8.71
CA MET A 89 17.44 0.23 -9.46
C MET A 89 16.00 0.48 -9.03
N VAL A 90 15.73 0.62 -7.72
CA VAL A 90 14.39 0.98 -7.22
C VAL A 90 13.97 2.34 -7.77
N LYS A 91 14.85 3.35 -7.72
CA LYS A 91 14.61 4.67 -8.30
C LYS A 91 14.39 4.60 -9.81
N GLN A 92 15.10 3.74 -10.52
CA GLN A 92 14.88 3.56 -11.95
C GLN A 92 13.50 2.97 -12.24
N VAL A 93 13.14 1.87 -11.58
CA VAL A 93 11.85 1.17 -11.79
C VAL A 93 10.66 2.03 -11.39
N LEU A 94 10.75 2.75 -10.27
CA LEU A 94 9.64 3.51 -9.72
C LEU A 94 9.53 4.93 -10.29
N CYS A 95 10.64 5.56 -10.66
CA CYS A 95 10.67 6.97 -11.05
C CYS A 95 11.16 7.22 -12.49
N LYS A 96 12.35 6.75 -12.87
CA LYS A 96 12.98 7.12 -14.16
C LYS A 96 12.29 6.46 -15.36
N ASP A 97 12.11 5.15 -15.31
CA ASP A 97 11.61 4.35 -16.45
C ASP A 97 10.11 4.08 -16.35
N PHE A 98 9.35 5.04 -15.81
CA PHE A 98 7.93 4.86 -15.54
C PHE A 98 7.13 4.49 -16.79
N SER A 99 7.50 4.99 -17.98
CA SER A 99 6.89 4.60 -19.26
C SER A 99 6.95 3.08 -19.50
N SER A 100 8.01 2.43 -19.02
CA SER A 100 8.21 0.99 -19.12
C SER A 100 7.61 0.20 -17.94
N PHE A 101 7.35 0.84 -16.80
CA PHE A 101 6.90 0.20 -15.57
C PHE A 101 5.56 0.75 -15.03
N HIS A 102 4.69 1.31 -15.88
CA HIS A 102 3.45 1.95 -15.44
C HIS A 102 2.40 0.97 -14.87
N ASP A 103 2.42 -0.28 -15.32
CA ASP A 103 1.46 -1.31 -14.88
C ASP A 103 1.89 -1.93 -13.54
N ARG A 104 0.94 -2.17 -12.63
CA ARG A 104 1.14 -2.80 -11.31
C ARG A 104 1.02 -4.33 -11.35
N GLY A 105 0.70 -4.90 -12.52
CA GLY A 105 0.66 -6.34 -12.77
C GLY A 105 -0.67 -7.02 -12.42
N MET A 106 -1.70 -6.29 -12.02
CA MET A 106 -3.06 -6.88 -12.00
C MET A 106 -3.65 -6.80 -13.41
N PRO A 107 -4.50 -7.75 -13.84
CA PRO A 107 -5.20 -7.62 -15.11
C PRO A 107 -6.09 -6.39 -15.01
N TYR A 108 -5.76 -5.39 -15.81
CA TYR A 108 -6.62 -4.28 -16.12
C TYR A 108 -7.14 -4.50 -17.54
N ASP A 109 -8.36 -4.03 -17.81
CA ASP A 109 -8.91 -4.06 -19.15
C ASP A 109 -7.96 -3.30 -20.08
N GLU A 110 -7.39 -3.98 -21.08
CA GLU A 110 -6.29 -3.48 -21.93
C GLU A 110 -6.72 -2.28 -22.82
N ALA A 111 -7.97 -1.84 -22.71
CA ALA A 111 -8.63 -0.91 -23.61
C ALA A 111 -8.05 0.51 -23.62
N ASP A 112 -7.40 0.98 -22.54
CA ASP A 112 -6.76 2.31 -22.56
C ASP A 112 -5.63 2.48 -21.51
N PRO A 113 -4.34 2.43 -21.93
CA PRO A 113 -3.20 2.64 -21.04
C PRO A 113 -3.05 4.08 -20.52
N LEU A 114 -3.79 5.05 -21.07
CA LEU A 114 -3.78 6.46 -20.63
C LEU A 114 -4.90 6.78 -19.64
N LYS A 115 -5.93 5.94 -19.53
CA LYS A 115 -7.08 6.14 -18.64
C LYS A 115 -6.70 6.37 -17.19
N TRP A 116 -5.73 5.63 -16.65
CA TRP A 116 -5.24 5.83 -15.27
C TRP A 116 -4.56 7.19 -15.10
N ARG A 117 -3.82 7.66 -16.12
CA ARG A 117 -3.11 8.95 -16.09
C ARG A 117 -4.12 10.08 -16.08
N ASN A 118 -5.10 10.03 -16.99
CA ASN A 118 -6.14 11.04 -17.11
C ASN A 118 -7.01 11.11 -15.86
N LEU A 119 -7.44 9.95 -15.35
CA LEU A 119 -8.17 9.87 -14.09
C LEU A 119 -7.36 10.44 -12.93
N ARG A 120 -6.08 10.08 -12.79
CA ARG A 120 -5.21 10.60 -11.73
C ARG A 120 -5.04 12.12 -11.82
N THR A 121 -4.84 12.67 -13.01
CA THR A 121 -4.72 14.12 -13.22
C THR A 121 -6.00 14.83 -12.77
N ARG A 122 -7.18 14.30 -13.10
CA ARG A 122 -8.47 14.85 -12.65
C ARG A 122 -8.71 14.72 -11.15
N MET A 123 -8.20 13.66 -10.53
CA MET A 123 -8.43 13.35 -9.11
C MET A 123 -7.43 13.98 -8.14
N SER A 124 -6.22 14.32 -8.59
CA SER A 124 -5.17 14.88 -7.73
C SER A 124 -5.57 16.21 -7.04
N PRO A 125 -6.32 17.13 -7.69
CA PRO A 125 -6.78 18.39 -7.06
C PRO A 125 -7.65 18.20 -5.80
N THR A 126 -8.29 17.03 -5.64
CA THR A 126 -9.13 16.69 -4.49
C THR A 126 -8.34 16.66 -3.17
N PHE A 127 -7.03 16.40 -3.22
CA PHE A 127 -6.16 16.27 -2.04
C PHE A 127 -5.22 17.47 -1.83
N THR A 128 -5.56 18.64 -2.37
CA THR A 128 -4.81 19.88 -2.10
C THR A 128 -4.93 20.29 -0.62
N SER A 129 -3.95 21.03 -0.10
CA SER A 129 -3.93 21.48 1.30
C SER A 129 -5.21 22.22 1.70
N GLY A 130 -5.75 23.08 0.83
CA GLY A 130 -7.00 23.80 1.08
C GLY A 130 -8.25 22.92 1.10
N LYS A 131 -8.24 21.78 0.39
CA LYS A 131 -9.34 20.79 0.42
C LYS A 131 -9.21 19.89 1.65
N MET A 132 -7.99 19.49 2.02
CA MET A 132 -7.71 18.78 3.26
C MET A 132 -8.08 19.59 4.51
N LYS A 133 -7.76 20.89 4.53
CA LYS A 133 -8.14 21.80 5.63
C LYS A 133 -9.65 21.88 5.82
N ARG A 134 -10.42 21.80 4.73
CA ARG A 134 -11.90 21.78 4.79
C ARG A 134 -12.47 20.46 5.33
N MET A 135 -11.78 19.34 5.16
CA MET A 135 -12.18 18.04 5.71
C MET A 135 -11.76 17.83 7.16
N LEU A 136 -10.82 18.64 7.68
CA LEU A 136 -10.31 18.50 9.05
C LEU A 136 -11.42 18.47 10.14
N PRO A 137 -12.49 19.29 10.08
CA PRO A 137 -13.57 19.20 11.06
C PRO A 137 -14.24 17.82 11.12
N LEU A 138 -14.38 17.13 9.98
CA LEU A 138 -14.96 15.78 9.92
C LEU A 138 -14.06 14.75 10.61
N MET A 139 -12.74 14.91 10.49
CA MET A 139 -11.76 14.05 11.15
C MET A 139 -11.71 14.30 12.66
N ARG A 140 -11.82 15.58 13.07
CA ARG A 140 -11.87 15.98 14.47
C ARG A 140 -13.08 15.40 15.18
N GLU A 141 -14.26 15.48 14.56
CA GLU A 141 -15.48 14.90 15.11
C GLU A 141 -15.31 13.40 15.41
N ALA A 142 -14.76 12.63 14.46
CA ALA A 142 -14.49 11.22 14.68
C ALA A 142 -13.42 10.97 15.76
N ALA A 143 -12.48 11.91 15.96
CA ALA A 143 -11.45 11.80 17.00
C ALA A 143 -12.04 12.10 18.40
N ASP A 144 -12.97 13.04 18.50
CA ASP A 144 -13.75 13.30 19.71
C ASP A 144 -14.59 12.06 20.08
N ASP A 145 -15.26 11.45 19.10
CA ASP A 145 -16.00 10.19 19.31
C ASP A 145 -15.08 9.05 19.78
N LEU A 146 -13.85 8.97 19.25
CA LEU A 146 -12.87 7.97 19.67
C LEU A 146 -12.46 8.18 21.13
N ARG A 147 -12.19 9.43 21.54
CA ARG A 147 -11.87 9.77 22.93
C ARG A 147 -12.97 9.31 23.87
N ASP A 148 -14.22 9.64 23.54
CA ASP A 148 -15.37 9.33 24.39
C ASP A 148 -15.59 7.80 24.45
N ALA A 149 -15.50 7.11 23.31
CA ALA A 149 -15.62 5.65 23.26
C ALA A 149 -14.51 4.92 24.03
N LEU A 150 -13.27 5.45 24.00
CA LEU A 150 -12.16 4.92 24.80
C LEU A 150 -12.38 5.14 26.29
N ALA A 151 -12.86 6.32 26.71
CA ALA A 151 -13.16 6.60 28.11
C ALA A 151 -14.25 5.67 28.65
N GLU A 152 -15.32 5.45 27.87
CA GLU A 152 -16.37 4.48 28.20
C GLU A 152 -15.83 3.04 28.25
N GLY A 153 -15.01 2.64 27.27
CA GLY A 153 -14.40 1.31 27.22
C GLY A 153 -13.46 1.03 28.40
N ALA A 154 -12.66 2.02 28.80
CA ALA A 154 -11.74 1.93 29.93
C ALA A 154 -12.48 1.88 31.28
N ALA A 155 -13.65 2.52 31.37
CA ALA A 155 -14.48 2.48 32.57
C ALA A 155 -15.24 1.16 32.74
N ARG A 156 -15.56 0.46 31.63
CA ARG A 156 -16.30 -0.82 31.65
C ARG A 156 -15.40 -2.05 31.84
N SER A 157 -14.11 -1.94 31.53
CA SER A 157 -13.18 -3.06 31.60
C SER A 157 -12.61 -3.21 33.01
N GLU A 158 -12.61 -4.44 33.54
CA GLU A 158 -11.85 -4.77 34.74
C GLU A 158 -10.36 -4.56 34.44
N GLY A 159 -9.70 -3.66 35.18
CA GLY A 159 -8.29 -3.30 34.96
C GLY A 159 -8.04 -2.23 33.89
N SER A 160 -9.08 -1.63 33.31
CA SER A 160 -8.97 -0.58 32.28
C SER A 160 -8.18 -1.00 31.03
N GLU A 161 -8.23 -2.30 30.68
CA GLU A 161 -7.63 -2.82 29.46
C GLU A 161 -8.56 -2.61 28.26
N VAL A 162 -8.03 -2.04 27.18
CA VAL A 162 -8.76 -1.77 25.94
C VAL A 162 -8.02 -2.30 24.72
N ASP A 163 -8.76 -2.95 23.81
CA ASP A 163 -8.24 -3.35 22.50
C ASP A 163 -8.13 -2.11 21.58
N MET A 164 -6.98 -1.45 21.63
CA MET A 164 -6.73 -0.25 20.82
C MET A 164 -6.84 -0.51 19.32
N LEU A 165 -6.49 -1.70 18.82
CA LEU A 165 -6.56 -1.97 17.38
C LEU A 165 -8.02 -2.03 16.91
N LEU A 166 -8.90 -2.60 17.73
CA LEU A 166 -10.34 -2.61 17.48
C LEU A 166 -10.92 -1.19 17.42
N PHE A 167 -10.59 -0.34 18.39
CA PHE A 167 -11.04 1.06 18.40
C PHE A 167 -10.49 1.86 17.23
N LEU A 168 -9.20 1.70 16.89
CA LEU A 168 -8.58 2.39 15.76
C LEU A 168 -9.13 1.94 14.42
N HIS A 169 -9.52 0.67 14.28
CA HIS A 169 -10.20 0.18 13.09
C HIS A 169 -11.58 0.84 12.94
N ARG A 170 -12.38 0.88 14.01
CA ARG A 170 -13.68 1.57 14.03
C ARG A 170 -13.54 3.07 13.71
N PHE A 171 -12.55 3.73 14.32
CA PHE A 171 -12.22 5.13 14.06
C PHE A 171 -11.84 5.37 12.59
N SER A 172 -10.95 4.55 12.03
CA SER A 172 -10.52 4.69 10.63
C SER A 172 -11.70 4.51 9.67
N THR A 173 -12.62 3.58 9.96
CA THR A 173 -13.87 3.37 9.23
C THR A 173 -14.78 4.59 9.28
N ASP A 174 -14.94 5.21 10.46
CA ASP A 174 -15.79 6.41 10.61
C ASP A 174 -15.19 7.63 9.91
N VAL A 175 -13.87 7.84 10.03
CA VAL A 175 -13.17 8.92 9.32
C VAL A 175 -13.34 8.79 7.81
N ILE A 176 -13.06 7.61 7.24
CA ILE A 176 -13.16 7.43 5.80
C ILE A 176 -14.61 7.33 5.32
N GLY A 177 -15.55 6.83 6.14
CA GLY A 177 -16.99 6.90 5.87
C GLY A 177 -17.50 8.35 5.76
N SER A 178 -17.07 9.21 6.69
CA SER A 178 -17.42 10.63 6.72
C SER A 178 -16.73 11.41 5.61
N CYS A 179 -15.42 11.23 5.41
CA CYS A 179 -14.67 11.97 4.39
C CYS A 179 -14.89 11.47 2.96
N ALA A 180 -15.04 10.16 2.72
CA ALA A 180 -15.15 9.60 1.36
C ALA A 180 -16.60 9.47 0.88
N PHE A 181 -17.53 9.08 1.77
CA PHE A 181 -18.94 8.85 1.45
C PHE A 181 -19.85 9.92 2.04
N GLY A 182 -19.34 10.81 2.90
CA GLY A 182 -20.14 11.90 3.44
C GLY A 182 -21.21 11.47 4.44
N MET A 183 -20.98 10.35 5.12
CA MET A 183 -21.93 9.75 6.06
C MET A 183 -21.34 9.58 7.45
N ARG A 184 -22.17 9.70 8.48
CA ARG A 184 -21.79 9.31 9.84
C ARG A 184 -22.16 7.85 10.04
N CYS A 185 -21.16 6.99 10.14
CA CYS A 185 -21.37 5.55 10.33
C CYS A 185 -21.48 5.17 11.81
N ASN A 186 -20.94 5.98 12.73
CA ASN A 186 -20.96 5.75 14.18
C ASN A 186 -20.46 4.34 14.59
N CYS A 187 -19.49 3.80 13.84
CA CYS A 187 -18.91 2.47 14.05
C CYS A 187 -18.20 2.35 15.41
N LEU A 188 -17.80 3.46 16.02
CA LEU A 188 -17.21 3.49 17.35
C LEU A 188 -18.19 3.06 18.45
N ARG A 189 -19.47 3.47 18.35
CA ARG A 189 -20.52 3.16 19.33
C ARG A 189 -21.35 1.94 18.94
N GLU A 190 -21.63 1.76 17.65
CA GLU A 190 -22.47 0.68 17.14
C GLU A 190 -21.63 -0.50 16.62
N GLU A 191 -21.52 -1.55 17.44
CA GLU A 191 -20.69 -2.71 17.10
C GLU A 191 -21.24 -3.55 15.94
N ASN A 192 -22.57 -3.56 15.77
CA ASN A 192 -23.30 -4.30 14.75
C ASN A 192 -23.67 -3.44 13.53
N ASN A 193 -22.75 -2.55 13.14
CA ASN A 193 -22.99 -1.70 11.98
C ASN A 193 -22.75 -2.44 10.66
N LYS A 194 -23.72 -2.39 9.73
CA LYS A 194 -23.61 -3.01 8.40
C LYS A 194 -22.40 -2.48 7.62
N PHE A 195 -22.10 -1.20 7.72
CA PHE A 195 -20.94 -0.57 7.09
C PHE A 195 -19.63 -1.14 7.64
N LEU A 196 -19.54 -1.30 8.97
CA LEU A 196 -18.39 -1.94 9.63
C LEU A 196 -18.25 -3.40 9.21
N ALA A 197 -19.34 -4.17 9.13
CA ALA A 197 -19.32 -5.56 8.67
C ALA A 197 -18.81 -5.68 7.22
N MET A 198 -19.33 -4.84 6.31
CA MET A 198 -18.88 -4.78 4.91
C MET A 198 -17.40 -4.40 4.82
N SER A 199 -16.95 -3.44 5.63
CA SER A 199 -15.55 -3.02 5.67
C SER A 199 -14.60 -4.14 6.10
N ARG A 200 -14.97 -4.94 7.10
CA ARG A 200 -14.18 -6.09 7.58
C ARG A 200 -14.13 -7.21 6.55
N ASN A 201 -15.21 -7.45 5.82
CA ASN A 201 -15.24 -8.47 4.79
C ASN A 201 -14.32 -8.15 3.61
N LEU A 202 -14.11 -6.87 3.27
CA LEU A 202 -13.13 -6.46 2.26
C LEU A 202 -11.69 -6.85 2.61
N LEU A 203 -11.37 -6.94 3.90
CA LEU A 203 -10.03 -7.30 4.38
C LEU A 203 -9.84 -8.80 4.52
N ARG A 204 -10.93 -9.57 4.62
CA ARG A 204 -10.89 -11.02 4.73
C ARG A 204 -10.48 -11.65 3.39
N GLN A 205 -9.32 -12.30 3.39
CA GLN A 205 -8.88 -13.11 2.27
C GLN A 205 -9.61 -14.46 2.30
N THR A 206 -10.55 -14.66 1.38
CA THR A 206 -11.24 -15.95 1.24
C THR A 206 -10.44 -16.89 0.35
N PHE A 207 -10.44 -18.20 0.62
CA PHE A 207 -9.74 -19.19 -0.22
C PHE A 207 -10.14 -19.10 -1.70
N GLY A 208 -11.42 -18.83 -2.00
CA GLY A 208 -11.89 -18.61 -3.37
C GLY A 208 -11.27 -17.38 -4.06
N GLN A 209 -11.05 -16.28 -3.32
CA GLN A 209 -10.39 -15.09 -3.83
C GLN A 209 -8.90 -15.35 -4.07
N LEU A 210 -8.23 -16.04 -3.15
CA LEU A 210 -6.85 -16.46 -3.31
C LEU A 210 -6.71 -17.36 -4.53
N LEU A 211 -7.56 -18.38 -4.66
CA LEU A 211 -7.59 -19.29 -5.81
C LEU A 211 -7.81 -18.52 -7.12
N ARG A 212 -8.68 -17.51 -7.14
CA ARG A 212 -8.87 -16.67 -8.32
C ARG A 212 -7.62 -15.87 -8.68
N VAL A 213 -6.96 -15.24 -7.71
CA VAL A 213 -5.69 -14.54 -7.93
C VAL A 213 -4.62 -15.49 -8.44
N MET A 214 -4.58 -16.72 -7.93
CA MET A 214 -3.69 -17.79 -8.39
C MET A 214 -3.98 -18.19 -9.84
N LEU A 215 -5.23 -18.49 -10.17
CA LEU A 215 -5.66 -18.86 -11.52
C LEU A 215 -5.37 -17.77 -12.53
N ASN A 216 -5.63 -16.52 -12.17
CA ASN A 216 -5.32 -15.37 -13.00
C ASN A 216 -3.81 -15.16 -13.19
N SER A 217 -3.00 -15.45 -12.17
CA SER A 217 -1.53 -15.41 -12.25
C SER A 217 -0.96 -16.57 -13.08
N PHE A 218 -1.61 -17.73 -13.08
CA PHE A 218 -1.23 -18.91 -13.84
C PHE A 218 -1.64 -18.80 -15.31
N SER A 219 -2.91 -18.48 -15.58
CA SER A 219 -3.45 -18.25 -16.92
C SER A 219 -4.65 -17.29 -16.88
N PRO A 220 -4.51 -16.05 -17.39
CA PRO A 220 -5.63 -15.11 -17.44
C PRO A 220 -6.78 -15.60 -18.33
N ARG A 221 -6.49 -16.44 -19.34
CA ARG A 221 -7.52 -17.06 -20.20
C ARG A 221 -8.37 -18.07 -19.45
N LEU A 222 -7.75 -18.86 -18.57
CA LEU A 222 -8.47 -19.81 -17.72
C LEU A 222 -9.31 -19.06 -16.68
N ALA A 223 -8.78 -17.97 -16.13
CA ALA A 223 -9.52 -17.12 -15.21
C ALA A 223 -10.71 -16.42 -15.87
N ALA A 224 -10.61 -16.06 -17.16
CA ALA A 224 -11.71 -15.44 -17.91
C ALA A 224 -12.90 -16.38 -18.17
N LEU A 225 -12.71 -17.70 -18.10
CA LEU A 225 -13.79 -18.69 -18.19
C LEU A 225 -14.61 -18.77 -16.90
N LEU A 226 -14.11 -18.23 -15.78
CA LEU A 226 -14.84 -18.19 -14.52
C LEU A 226 -15.71 -16.93 -14.45
N PRO A 227 -17.00 -17.03 -14.10
CA PRO A 227 -17.94 -15.90 -14.08
C PRO A 227 -17.69 -14.90 -12.94
N MET A 228 -16.65 -15.09 -12.12
CA MET A 228 -16.31 -14.15 -11.06
C MET A 228 -15.65 -12.92 -11.68
N ARG A 229 -16.39 -11.80 -11.83
CA ARG A 229 -15.86 -10.51 -12.29
C ARG A 229 -15.25 -9.67 -11.15
N PHE A 230 -15.79 -9.74 -9.94
CA PHE A 230 -15.32 -8.98 -8.77
C PHE A 230 -14.84 -9.89 -7.64
N LEU A 231 -13.78 -9.48 -6.92
CA LEU A 231 -13.30 -10.22 -5.74
C LEU A 231 -14.29 -10.13 -4.57
N PHE A 232 -15.10 -9.06 -4.56
CA PHE A 232 -16.04 -8.68 -3.50
C PHE A 232 -17.34 -8.14 -4.14
N PRO A 233 -18.19 -8.99 -4.74
CA PRO A 233 -19.34 -8.51 -5.52
C PRO A 233 -20.40 -7.84 -4.65
N GLU A 234 -20.67 -8.35 -3.45
CA GLU A 234 -21.68 -7.81 -2.53
C GLU A 234 -21.23 -6.48 -1.95
N GLU A 235 -19.99 -6.42 -1.44
CA GLU A 235 -19.42 -5.21 -0.86
C GLU A 235 -19.30 -4.11 -1.92
N HIS A 236 -18.79 -4.45 -3.10
CA HIS A 236 -18.73 -3.50 -4.22
C HIS A 236 -20.12 -2.95 -4.56
N GLN A 237 -21.15 -3.80 -4.64
CA GLN A 237 -22.50 -3.34 -4.92
C GLN A 237 -23.06 -2.46 -3.79
N PHE A 238 -22.77 -2.79 -2.53
CA PHE A 238 -23.17 -1.99 -1.37
C PHE A 238 -22.57 -0.59 -1.45
N PHE A 239 -21.26 -0.45 -1.62
CA PHE A 239 -20.60 0.86 -1.69
C PHE A 239 -20.95 1.64 -2.96
N LEU A 240 -21.17 0.97 -4.09
CA LEU A 240 -21.68 1.60 -5.30
C LEU A 240 -23.06 2.22 -5.09
N THR A 241 -24.00 1.43 -4.55
CA THR A 241 -25.37 1.88 -4.27
C THR A 241 -25.34 3.06 -3.30
N LEU A 242 -24.56 2.94 -2.23
CA LEU A 242 -24.39 3.99 -1.24
C LEU A 242 -23.91 5.32 -1.82
N MET A 243 -22.89 5.28 -2.69
CA MET A 243 -22.39 6.46 -3.36
C MET A 243 -23.42 7.08 -4.29
N ARG A 244 -24.11 6.25 -5.09
CA ARG A 244 -25.16 6.72 -5.99
C ARG A 244 -26.27 7.41 -5.21
N ASP A 245 -26.79 6.76 -4.18
CA ASP A 245 -27.89 7.29 -3.36
C ASP A 245 -27.47 8.59 -2.65
N THR A 246 -26.20 8.69 -2.21
CA THR A 246 -25.64 9.92 -1.62
C THR A 246 -25.58 11.07 -2.62
N VAL A 247 -25.09 10.81 -3.84
CA VAL A 247 -25.03 11.82 -4.91
C VAL A 247 -26.45 12.29 -5.26
N GLU A 248 -27.39 11.36 -5.50
CA GLU A 248 -28.78 11.66 -5.83
C GLU A 248 -29.46 12.49 -4.73
N PHE A 249 -29.26 12.11 -3.46
CA PHE A 249 -29.78 12.85 -2.32
C PHE A 249 -29.26 14.29 -2.28
N ARG A 250 -27.97 14.51 -2.55
CA ARG A 250 -27.37 15.85 -2.53
C ARG A 250 -27.79 16.72 -3.68
N GLU A 251 -27.95 16.15 -4.86
CA GLU A 251 -28.47 16.88 -6.02
C GLU A 251 -29.89 17.37 -5.76
N LYS A 252 -30.73 16.53 -5.15
CA LYS A 252 -32.12 16.88 -4.82
C LYS A 252 -32.22 17.91 -3.69
N ASN A 253 -31.43 17.77 -2.63
CA ASN A 253 -31.56 18.57 -1.41
C ASN A 253 -30.57 19.74 -1.32
N LYS A 254 -29.64 19.89 -2.27
CA LYS A 254 -28.62 20.94 -2.33
C LYS A 254 -27.76 21.04 -1.06
N VAL A 255 -27.43 19.89 -0.46
CA VAL A 255 -26.61 19.80 0.75
C VAL A 255 -25.13 19.83 0.37
N GLN A 256 -24.34 20.66 1.07
CA GLN A 256 -22.88 20.68 0.98
C GLN A 256 -22.27 20.35 2.34
N ARG A 257 -21.31 19.42 2.35
CA ARG A 257 -20.61 18.91 3.54
C ARG A 257 -19.08 19.00 3.42
N HIS A 258 -18.57 19.45 2.28
CA HIS A 258 -17.15 19.64 1.97
C HIS A 258 -16.30 18.36 2.09
N ASP A 259 -16.89 17.22 1.77
CA ASP A 259 -16.25 15.91 1.72
C ASP A 259 -15.88 15.52 0.28
N PHE A 260 -15.32 14.33 0.09
CA PHE A 260 -14.91 13.81 -1.20
C PHE A 260 -16.05 13.77 -2.22
N VAL A 261 -17.29 13.47 -1.81
CA VAL A 261 -18.45 13.41 -2.73
C VAL A 261 -18.71 14.79 -3.33
N ASP A 262 -18.69 15.84 -2.51
CA ASP A 262 -18.85 17.22 -3.00
C ASP A 262 -17.73 17.60 -3.97
N LEU A 263 -16.50 17.15 -3.70
CA LEU A 263 -15.36 17.42 -4.58
C LEU A 263 -15.50 16.70 -5.91
N MET A 264 -16.04 15.49 -5.91
CA MET A 264 -16.32 14.73 -7.13
C MET A 264 -17.45 15.35 -7.94
N MET A 265 -18.51 15.82 -7.29
CA MET A 265 -19.60 16.55 -7.95
C MET A 265 -19.08 17.86 -8.56
N GLN A 266 -18.29 18.65 -7.80
CA GLN A 266 -17.65 19.87 -8.32
C GLN A 266 -16.74 19.60 -9.52
N LEU A 267 -15.95 18.52 -9.48
CA LEU A 267 -15.07 18.14 -10.59
C LEU A 267 -15.85 17.68 -11.83
N ARG A 268 -16.94 16.94 -11.63
CA ARG A 268 -17.85 16.53 -12.71
C ARG A 268 -18.47 17.76 -13.37
N ASP A 269 -19.00 18.68 -12.57
CA ASP A 269 -19.70 19.87 -13.07
C ASP A 269 -18.74 20.87 -13.73
N ALA A 270 -17.51 21.03 -13.19
CA ALA A 270 -16.46 21.86 -13.80
C ALA A 270 -15.89 21.27 -15.11
N GLY A 271 -16.03 19.96 -15.33
CA GLY A 271 -15.58 19.27 -16.54
C GLY A 271 -16.53 19.39 -17.74
N LEU A 272 -17.68 20.05 -17.58
CA LEU A 272 -18.66 20.29 -18.65
C LEU A 272 -18.25 21.45 -19.57
N ASP A 273 -17.40 22.37 -19.10
CA ASP A 273 -16.89 23.51 -19.86
C ASP A 273 -15.41 23.31 -20.25
N HIS A 274 -15.19 22.94 -21.51
CA HIS A 274 -13.91 22.90 -22.22
C HIS A 274 -12.83 21.88 -21.74
N SER A 275 -12.49 20.92 -22.61
CA SER A 275 -11.13 20.69 -23.17
C SER A 275 -10.88 19.24 -23.62
N ASP A 276 -10.41 19.13 -24.87
CA ASP A 276 -9.70 18.00 -25.49
C ASP A 276 -10.45 16.63 -25.62
N PRO A 277 -11.00 16.29 -26.81
CA PRO A 277 -11.75 15.05 -27.03
C PRO A 277 -10.94 13.77 -26.77
N ASP A 278 -9.61 13.82 -26.86
CA ASP A 278 -8.72 12.66 -26.65
C ASP A 278 -8.37 12.42 -25.16
N ASN A 279 -8.68 13.35 -24.25
CA ASN A 279 -8.36 13.25 -22.81
C ASN A 279 -9.60 13.29 -21.88
N HIS A 280 -10.80 13.23 -22.44
CA HIS A 280 -12.03 13.38 -21.67
C HIS A 280 -12.45 12.07 -20.97
N VAL A 281 -12.03 11.89 -19.71
CA VAL A 281 -12.62 10.87 -18.83
C VAL A 281 -13.87 11.44 -18.17
N GLU A 282 -15.04 11.09 -18.69
CA GLU A 282 -16.32 11.47 -18.09
C GLU A 282 -16.44 10.87 -16.68
N LEU A 283 -16.65 11.74 -15.69
CA LEU A 283 -16.87 11.38 -14.29
C LEU A 283 -18.31 10.92 -14.07
N THR A 284 -18.64 9.77 -14.64
CA THR A 284 -19.94 9.11 -14.39
C THR A 284 -20.09 8.75 -12.92
N THR A 285 -21.33 8.67 -12.41
CA THR A 285 -21.60 8.26 -11.02
C THR A 285 -20.95 6.94 -10.65
N ASN A 286 -20.92 5.98 -11.58
CA ASN A 286 -20.23 4.70 -11.39
C ASN A 286 -18.70 4.87 -11.25
N MET A 287 -18.09 5.78 -12.00
CA MET A 287 -16.67 6.09 -11.87
C MET A 287 -16.38 6.77 -10.53
N MET A 288 -17.22 7.73 -10.11
CA MET A 288 -17.09 8.41 -8.82
C MET A 288 -17.17 7.41 -7.67
N ALA A 289 -18.14 6.50 -7.73
CA ALA A 289 -18.34 5.46 -6.75
C ALA A 289 -17.18 4.45 -6.71
N ALA A 290 -16.66 4.04 -7.88
CA ALA A 290 -15.48 3.19 -7.96
C ALA A 290 -14.22 3.85 -7.36
N GLN A 291 -14.05 5.16 -7.55
CA GLN A 291 -12.94 5.90 -6.92
C GLN A 291 -13.12 6.00 -5.41
N ALA A 292 -14.31 6.35 -4.92
CA ALA A 292 -14.61 6.39 -3.49
C ALA A 292 -14.34 5.03 -2.82
N PHE A 293 -14.72 3.93 -3.47
CA PHE A 293 -14.43 2.57 -3.01
C PHE A 293 -12.92 2.28 -2.90
N ILE A 294 -12.10 2.75 -3.86
CA ILE A 294 -10.64 2.61 -3.77
C ILE A 294 -10.08 3.42 -2.60
N PHE A 295 -10.55 4.66 -2.39
CA PHE A 295 -10.14 5.47 -1.23
C PHE A 295 -10.56 4.84 0.08
N PHE A 296 -11.74 4.23 0.13
CA PHE A 296 -12.23 3.48 1.28
C PHE A 296 -11.26 2.38 1.69
N VAL A 297 -10.97 1.46 0.77
CA VAL A 297 -10.06 0.33 1.02
C VAL A 297 -8.67 0.82 1.42
N ALA A 298 -8.18 1.90 0.78
CA ALA A 298 -6.87 2.45 1.08
C ALA A 298 -6.79 3.12 2.47
N GLY A 299 -7.88 3.75 2.93
CA GLY A 299 -7.96 4.46 4.20
C GLY A 299 -8.31 3.59 5.41
N LEU A 300 -8.89 2.41 5.19
CA LEU A 300 -9.42 1.56 6.25
C LEU A 300 -8.31 0.93 7.13
N ASP A 301 -7.53 0.02 6.56
CA ASP A 301 -6.61 -0.84 7.33
C ASP A 301 -5.22 -0.20 7.50
N ASN A 302 -4.78 0.60 6.51
CA ASN A 302 -3.46 1.21 6.56
C ASN A 302 -3.33 2.23 7.71
N VAL A 303 -4.37 3.02 7.95
CA VAL A 303 -4.38 4.06 8.99
C VAL A 303 -4.43 3.42 10.37
N SER A 304 -5.40 2.52 10.59
CA SER A 304 -5.56 1.81 11.87
C SER A 304 -4.31 1.02 12.27
N ASN A 305 -3.69 0.28 11.34
CA ASN A 305 -2.44 -0.42 11.62
C ASN A 305 -1.29 0.54 11.94
N THR A 306 -1.13 1.63 11.18
CA THR A 306 -0.06 2.62 11.42
C THR A 306 -0.20 3.24 12.82
N LEU A 307 -1.41 3.66 13.18
CA LEU A 307 -1.70 4.22 14.49
C LEU A 307 -1.49 3.18 15.60
N GLY A 308 -1.94 1.93 15.39
CA GLY A 308 -1.77 0.84 16.34
C GLY A 308 -0.30 0.57 16.66
N TYR A 309 0.56 0.55 15.64
CA TYR A 309 2.00 0.43 15.84
C TYR A 309 2.60 1.62 16.58
N CYS A 310 2.22 2.86 16.20
CA CYS A 310 2.72 4.06 16.88
C CYS A 310 2.35 4.03 18.37
N LEU A 311 1.09 3.75 18.70
CA LEU A 311 0.60 3.68 20.08
C LEU A 311 1.26 2.54 20.86
N ASN A 312 1.46 1.38 20.25
CA ASN A 312 2.18 0.27 20.89
C ASN A 312 3.64 0.65 21.22
N ARG A 313 4.31 1.40 20.35
CA ARG A 313 5.67 1.88 20.64
C ARG A 313 5.68 2.93 21.75
N LEU A 314 4.72 3.85 21.74
CA LEU A 314 4.56 4.86 22.78
C LEU A 314 4.18 4.25 24.14
N SER A 315 3.43 3.14 24.18
CA SER A 315 3.07 2.48 25.44
C SER A 315 4.24 1.75 26.10
N ILE A 316 5.33 1.49 25.36
CA ILE A 316 6.53 0.83 25.87
C ILE A 316 7.59 1.88 26.29
N ASP A 317 7.61 3.04 25.63
CA ASP A 317 8.56 4.12 25.90
C ASP A 317 7.85 5.35 26.51
N GLN A 318 7.74 5.34 27.85
CA GLN A 318 7.04 6.39 28.60
C GLN A 318 7.69 7.76 28.42
N ALA A 319 9.03 7.82 28.36
CA ALA A 319 9.75 9.09 28.18
C ALA A 319 9.44 9.72 26.81
N LEU A 320 9.35 8.91 25.75
CA LEU A 320 8.90 9.38 24.45
C LEU A 320 7.43 9.81 24.49
N GLN A 321 6.56 9.02 25.14
CA GLN A 321 5.15 9.35 25.27
C GLN A 321 4.92 10.71 25.95
N ASP A 322 5.64 10.98 27.05
CA ASP A 322 5.52 12.23 27.79
C ASP A 322 6.03 13.42 26.98
N ARG A 323 7.11 13.25 26.21
CA ARG A 323 7.62 14.27 25.29
C ARG A 323 6.63 14.59 24.16
N VAL A 324 6.01 13.56 23.58
CA VAL A 324 4.97 13.73 22.55
C VAL A 324 3.77 14.47 23.13
N ARG A 325 3.31 14.09 24.33
CA ARG A 325 2.21 14.77 25.02
C ARG A 325 2.54 16.24 25.30
N ALA A 326 3.74 16.51 25.81
CA ALA A 326 4.20 17.88 26.07
C ALA A 326 4.28 18.74 24.80
N GLU A 327 4.71 18.17 23.66
CA GLU A 327 4.67 18.87 22.37
C GLU A 327 3.23 19.23 21.98
N VAL A 328 2.30 18.26 22.07
CA VAL A 328 0.89 18.49 21.73
C VAL A 328 0.29 19.59 22.61
N ASP A 329 0.52 19.54 23.93
CA ASP A 329 0.01 20.53 24.88
C ASP A 329 0.61 21.92 24.64
N ASP A 330 1.91 22.03 24.31
CA ASP A 330 2.54 23.31 23.99
C ASP A 330 1.98 23.91 22.70
N VAL A 331 1.88 23.12 21.64
CA VAL A 331 1.34 23.55 20.35
C VAL A 331 -0.12 24.00 20.54
N LEU A 332 -0.96 23.20 21.19
CA LEU A 332 -2.36 23.56 21.41
C LEU A 332 -2.49 24.85 22.23
N ARG A 333 -1.66 25.03 23.28
CA ARG A 333 -1.65 26.28 24.05
C ARG A 333 -1.28 27.50 23.19
N ARG A 334 -0.32 27.36 22.26
CA ARG A 334 0.05 28.44 21.32
C ARG A 334 -1.06 28.74 20.31
N HIS A 335 -1.93 27.79 20.02
CA HIS A 335 -3.06 27.90 19.09
C HIS A 335 -4.42 28.09 19.80
N GLY A 336 -4.43 28.55 21.05
CA GLY A 336 -5.67 28.87 21.78
C GLY A 336 -6.55 27.66 22.12
N GLY A 337 -5.95 26.47 22.19
CA GLY A 337 -6.64 25.20 22.46
C GLY A 337 -7.29 24.57 21.22
N ASP A 338 -7.15 25.18 20.04
CA ASP A 338 -7.77 24.67 18.81
C ASP A 338 -6.82 23.76 18.01
N LEU A 339 -7.33 22.59 17.61
CA LEU A 339 -6.61 21.66 16.73
C LEU A 339 -6.79 22.09 15.26
N SER A 340 -6.15 23.19 14.89
CA SER A 340 -6.16 23.73 13.54
C SER A 340 -5.21 22.98 12.60
N TYR A 341 -5.34 23.21 11.29
CA TYR A 341 -4.42 22.64 10.29
C TYR A 341 -2.99 23.17 10.48
N GLU A 342 -2.87 24.42 10.91
CA GLU A 342 -1.62 25.09 11.23
C GLU A 342 -0.98 24.48 12.48
N ALA A 343 -1.76 24.23 13.54
CA ALA A 343 -1.30 23.55 14.75
C ALA A 343 -0.72 22.17 14.42
N LEU A 344 -1.43 21.35 13.63
CA LEU A 344 -0.96 20.02 13.22
C LEU A 344 0.38 20.06 12.48
N LYS A 345 0.64 21.10 11.69
CA LYS A 345 1.90 21.25 10.94
C LYS A 345 3.09 21.55 11.86
N GLU A 346 2.84 22.12 13.04
CA GLU A 346 3.87 22.46 14.03
C GLU A 346 4.22 21.29 14.98
N MET A 347 3.46 20.18 14.95
CA MET A 347 3.72 18.99 15.75
C MET A 347 4.79 18.08 15.12
N ASP A 348 6.06 18.50 15.23
CA ASP A 348 7.19 17.84 14.56
C ASP A 348 7.51 16.46 15.17
N LEU A 349 7.51 16.31 16.49
CA LEU A 349 7.76 15.05 17.18
C LEU A 349 6.64 14.04 16.92
N VAL A 350 5.38 14.45 16.89
CA VAL A 350 4.25 13.61 16.45
C VAL A 350 4.48 13.12 15.03
N ASN A 351 4.80 14.02 14.10
CA ASN A 351 5.06 13.67 12.70
C ASN A 351 6.25 12.69 12.58
N ARG A 352 7.35 12.92 13.30
CA ARG A 352 8.50 12.00 13.34
C ARG A 352 8.12 10.64 13.90
N THR A 353 7.26 10.58 14.92
CA THR A 353 6.77 9.33 15.50
C THR A 353 5.97 8.51 14.47
N ILE A 354 5.08 9.16 13.71
CA ILE A 354 4.34 8.52 12.62
C ILE A 354 5.28 8.02 11.51
N LEU A 355 6.24 8.85 11.10
CA LEU A 355 7.22 8.49 10.06
C LEU A 355 8.10 7.31 10.48
N GLU A 356 8.53 7.26 11.73
CA GLU A 356 9.31 6.14 12.28
C GLU A 356 8.46 4.88 12.40
N GLY A 357 7.19 5.02 12.81
CA GLY A 357 6.21 3.94 12.79
C GLY A 357 6.09 3.32 11.40
N LEU A 358 5.93 4.14 10.36
CA LEU A 358 5.87 3.68 8.97
C LEU A 358 7.18 3.12 8.43
N ARG A 359 8.34 3.58 8.94
CA ARG A 359 9.66 3.06 8.58
C ARG A 359 9.88 1.65 9.15
N LEU A 360 9.43 1.42 10.38
CA LEU A 360 9.53 0.11 11.04
C LEU A 360 8.47 -0.85 10.49
N TRP A 361 7.24 -0.36 10.37
CA TRP A 361 6.07 -1.12 9.98
C TRP A 361 5.34 -0.42 8.83
N ASN A 362 5.71 -0.79 7.61
CA ASN A 362 4.99 -0.35 6.43
C ASN A 362 3.79 -1.28 6.18
N PRO A 363 2.54 -0.79 6.18
CA PRO A 363 1.37 -1.60 5.87
C PRO A 363 1.44 -2.24 4.47
N ILE A 364 2.14 -1.61 3.53
CA ILE A 364 2.36 -2.11 2.17
C ILE A 364 3.80 -2.63 2.08
N GLY A 365 4.00 -3.93 2.35
CA GLY A 365 5.32 -4.55 2.40
C GLY A 365 6.05 -4.71 1.04
N VAL A 366 5.31 -4.69 -0.08
CA VAL A 366 5.90 -4.85 -1.44
C VAL A 366 5.13 -4.03 -2.48
N LEU A 367 5.88 -3.38 -3.36
CA LEU A 367 5.33 -2.71 -4.54
C LEU A 367 5.58 -3.53 -5.80
N PHE A 368 4.51 -3.85 -6.54
CA PHE A 368 4.59 -4.60 -7.79
C PHE A 368 4.57 -3.67 -9.00
N ARG A 369 5.40 -3.97 -10.00
CA ARG A 369 5.45 -3.32 -11.31
C ARG A 369 5.57 -4.36 -12.42
N ARG A 370 5.06 -4.06 -13.62
CA ARG A 370 5.23 -4.88 -14.81
C ARG A 370 6.04 -4.12 -15.84
N CYS A 371 7.13 -4.74 -16.28
CA CYS A 371 8.00 -4.29 -17.35
C CYS A 371 7.28 -4.48 -18.69
N ASN A 372 6.79 -3.40 -19.29
CA ASN A 372 6.02 -3.39 -20.53
C ASN A 372 6.89 -3.14 -21.78
N ALA A 373 8.13 -2.70 -21.59
CA ALA A 373 9.15 -2.57 -22.63
C ALA A 373 10.45 -3.26 -22.20
N THR A 374 11.33 -3.58 -23.14
CA THR A 374 12.66 -4.12 -22.80
C THR A 374 13.56 -2.96 -22.37
N THR A 375 14.04 -2.97 -21.13
CA THR A 375 14.91 -1.92 -20.57
C THR A 375 16.27 -2.47 -20.15
N CYS A 376 17.30 -1.63 -20.25
CA CYS A 376 18.60 -1.92 -19.66
C CYS A 376 18.64 -1.33 -18.24
N SER A 377 18.92 -2.16 -17.25
CA SER A 377 19.19 -1.66 -15.90
C SER A 377 20.63 -1.11 -15.81
N PRO A 378 20.88 -0.04 -15.03
CA PRO A 378 22.23 0.44 -14.76
C PRO A 378 22.93 -0.67 -13.97
N SER A 379 23.98 -1.22 -14.57
CA SER A 379 24.80 -2.24 -13.94
C SER A 379 25.47 -1.70 -12.70
N ARG A 380 25.38 -2.41 -11.57
CA ARG A 380 26.27 -2.18 -10.44
C ARG A 380 27.51 -3.08 -10.63
N ARG A 381 28.66 -2.43 -10.88
CA ARG A 381 30.02 -2.97 -11.08
C ARG A 381 30.31 -3.68 -12.40
N ALA A 382 31.35 -3.17 -13.06
CA ALA A 382 32.05 -3.79 -14.18
C ALA A 382 32.54 -5.21 -13.80
N SER A 383 31.81 -6.24 -14.23
CA SER A 383 32.37 -7.57 -14.60
C SER A 383 31.32 -8.57 -15.11
N THR A 384 30.02 -8.27 -15.06
CA THR A 384 28.99 -9.16 -15.63
C THR A 384 28.01 -8.41 -16.53
N ARG A 385 27.77 -9.00 -17.71
CA ARG A 385 26.98 -8.48 -18.85
C ARG A 385 25.74 -7.69 -18.40
N THR A 386 25.53 -6.55 -19.06
CA THR A 386 24.33 -5.70 -19.02
C THR A 386 23.05 -6.54 -18.87
N GLY A 387 22.42 -6.44 -17.69
CA GLY A 387 21.15 -7.09 -17.40
C GLY A 387 20.01 -6.40 -18.13
N THR A 388 19.54 -7.02 -19.22
CA THR A 388 18.31 -6.62 -19.90
C THR A 388 17.10 -7.22 -19.19
N LEU A 389 16.11 -6.38 -18.87
CA LEU A 389 14.79 -6.77 -18.38
C LEU A 389 13.83 -6.86 -19.58
N PRO A 390 13.41 -8.06 -20.02
CA PRO A 390 12.53 -8.20 -21.18
C PRO A 390 11.08 -7.82 -20.88
N ARG A 391 10.39 -7.34 -21.92
CA ARG A 391 8.95 -7.07 -21.98
C ARG A 391 8.09 -8.20 -21.37
N ARG A 392 6.99 -7.81 -20.72
CA ARG A 392 5.96 -8.60 -20.00
C ARG A 392 6.38 -9.28 -18.67
N ARG A 393 7.42 -8.79 -17.97
CA ARG A 393 7.88 -9.39 -16.69
C ARG A 393 7.53 -8.55 -15.48
N ARG A 394 7.49 -9.16 -14.29
CA ARG A 394 7.15 -8.46 -13.04
C ARG A 394 8.43 -8.06 -12.29
N ALA A 395 8.51 -6.82 -11.85
CA ALA A 395 9.47 -6.35 -10.86
C ALA A 395 8.71 -6.12 -9.55
N ALA A 396 9.28 -6.56 -8.44
CA ALA A 396 8.76 -6.33 -7.10
C ALA A 396 9.85 -5.60 -6.32
N THR A 397 9.53 -4.46 -5.74
CA THR A 397 10.43 -3.75 -4.83
C THR A 397 9.85 -3.89 -3.43
N PRO A 398 10.48 -4.69 -2.54
CA PRO A 398 10.10 -4.71 -1.14
C PRO A 398 10.24 -3.30 -0.57
N THR A 399 9.28 -2.88 0.25
CA THR A 399 9.46 -1.64 1.01
C THR A 399 10.45 -1.91 2.13
N PRO A 400 11.30 -0.92 2.49
CA PRO A 400 12.23 -1.10 3.59
C PRO A 400 11.44 -1.22 4.89
N SER A 401 11.45 -2.41 5.48
CA SER A 401 11.07 -2.64 6.86
C SER A 401 12.28 -3.21 7.61
N CYS A 402 12.35 -2.96 8.92
CA CYS A 402 13.36 -3.58 9.77
C CYS A 402 12.88 -5.00 10.09
N PRO A 403 13.65 -6.07 9.78
CA PRO A 403 13.23 -7.42 10.13
C PRO A 403 13.15 -7.56 11.65
N SER A 404 11.98 -7.96 12.15
CA SER A 404 11.75 -8.33 13.54
C SER A 404 12.33 -9.72 13.79
N GLY A 405 13.65 -9.79 13.94
CA GLY A 405 14.34 -11.03 14.30
C GLY A 405 15.83 -10.97 13.99
N ARG A 406 16.65 -10.94 15.04
CA ARG A 406 18.13 -10.79 15.06
C ARG A 406 18.64 -9.37 14.83
N ALA A 407 18.48 -8.53 15.85
CA ALA A 407 19.50 -7.54 16.14
C ALA A 407 20.79 -8.29 16.57
N PRO A 408 21.98 -7.99 16.01
CA PRO A 408 23.22 -8.44 16.61
C PRO A 408 23.31 -7.88 18.03
N ALA A 409 23.71 -8.70 19.00
CA ALA A 409 23.74 -8.39 20.43
C ALA A 409 24.60 -7.17 20.83
N SER A 410 25.31 -6.55 19.87
CA SER A 410 26.04 -5.29 20.04
C SER A 410 25.24 -4.04 19.66
N ALA A 411 24.11 -4.15 18.96
CA ALA A 411 23.27 -3.01 18.55
C ALA A 411 22.15 -2.66 19.53
N SER A 412 21.90 -3.49 20.55
CA SER A 412 20.82 -3.30 21.53
C SER A 412 21.24 -2.73 22.88
N ARG A 413 22.52 -2.39 23.10
CA ARG A 413 22.99 -1.85 24.39
C ARG A 413 23.79 -0.55 24.36
N ARG A 414 24.11 0.03 23.19
CA ARG A 414 24.87 1.29 23.08
C ARG A 414 24.53 2.10 21.83
N ALA A 415 23.25 2.17 21.47
CA ALA A 415 22.78 3.19 20.54
C ALA A 415 21.86 4.11 21.35
N SER A 416 22.43 5.18 21.90
CA SER A 416 21.65 6.35 22.29
C SER A 416 20.76 6.71 21.10
N PRO A 417 19.44 6.84 21.28
CA PRO A 417 18.58 7.09 20.14
C PRO A 417 18.97 8.45 19.59
N SER A 418 19.43 8.49 18.34
CA SER A 418 19.88 9.72 17.68
C SER A 418 18.66 10.61 17.39
N TRP A 419 18.12 11.23 18.43
CA TRP A 419 17.17 12.33 18.40
C TRP A 419 17.91 13.68 18.32
N SER A 420 19.12 13.69 17.76
CA SER A 420 19.92 14.89 17.53
C SER A 420 19.75 15.37 16.09
N CYS A 421 19.55 16.67 15.91
CA CYS A 421 19.59 17.37 14.62
C CYS A 421 20.95 17.16 13.94
N GLY A 422 21.05 16.09 13.14
CA GLY A 422 22.29 15.70 12.48
C GLY A 422 22.10 14.40 11.71
N SER A 423 21.20 14.38 10.72
CA SER A 423 21.06 13.25 9.81
C SER A 423 22.02 13.39 8.63
N PRO A 424 22.85 12.39 8.29
CA PRO A 424 23.44 12.29 6.96
C PRO A 424 22.29 12.16 5.95
N SER A 425 22.35 12.90 4.85
CA SER A 425 21.30 12.96 3.82
C SER A 425 20.86 11.55 3.37
N PRO A 426 19.65 11.07 3.71
CA PRO A 426 19.20 9.76 3.28
C PRO A 426 18.95 9.79 1.77
N SER A 427 19.39 8.75 1.05
CA SER A 427 19.07 8.57 -0.37
C SER A 427 17.55 8.58 -0.53
N SER A 428 17.03 9.60 -1.21
CA SER A 428 15.63 10.06 -1.11
C SER A 428 14.54 9.04 -1.46
N CYS A 429 14.87 7.93 -2.12
CA CYS A 429 13.91 6.86 -2.46
C CYS A 429 13.89 5.69 -1.48
N ALA A 430 14.96 5.47 -0.71
CA ALA A 430 15.12 4.26 0.11
C ALA A 430 14.45 4.35 1.48
N THR A 431 13.99 5.53 1.91
CA THR A 431 13.42 5.76 3.25
C THR A 431 12.01 6.35 3.20
N SER A 432 11.41 6.47 2.02
CA SER A 432 10.07 7.05 1.87
C SER A 432 9.00 6.02 2.23
N PRO A 433 8.20 6.23 3.29
CA PRO A 433 7.16 5.28 3.68
C PRO A 433 6.02 5.22 2.64
N SER A 434 5.78 6.33 1.94
CA SER A 434 5.00 6.36 0.71
C SER A 434 5.90 6.07 -0.50
N ALA A 435 5.42 5.22 -1.42
CA ALA A 435 6.10 4.98 -2.69
C ALA A 435 6.41 6.31 -3.40
N ARG A 436 7.49 6.40 -4.18
CA ARG A 436 7.80 7.56 -5.04
C ARG A 436 7.54 7.26 -6.52
N GLY A 437 7.22 8.30 -7.29
CA GLY A 437 7.03 8.24 -8.74
C GLY A 437 5.59 8.49 -9.19
N PRO A 438 5.30 8.55 -10.50
CA PRO A 438 4.00 8.98 -11.04
C PRO A 438 2.79 8.12 -10.63
N SER A 439 3.03 7.00 -9.96
CA SER A 439 2.02 6.07 -9.45
C SER A 439 1.80 6.17 -7.93
N SER A 440 2.51 7.03 -7.20
CA SER A 440 2.37 7.23 -5.74
C SER A 440 1.19 8.12 -5.38
N SER A 441 0.45 7.87 -4.29
CA SER A 441 -0.67 8.75 -3.91
C SER A 441 -0.25 10.10 -3.30
N GLY A 442 1.03 10.29 -2.95
CA GLY A 442 1.52 11.52 -2.33
C GLY A 442 2.21 12.47 -3.32
N THR A 443 1.74 13.71 -3.40
CA THR A 443 2.49 14.88 -3.89
C THR A 443 3.10 15.60 -2.69
N SER A 444 4.29 15.21 -2.25
CA SER A 444 5.08 16.05 -1.33
C SER A 444 6.30 16.59 -2.07
N SER A 445 6.20 17.86 -2.46
CA SER A 445 7.35 18.69 -2.76
C SER A 445 8.09 18.94 -1.45
N TRP A 446 9.16 18.18 -1.20
CA TRP A 446 10.15 18.56 -0.20
C TRP A 446 10.96 19.73 -0.75
N THR A 447 10.58 20.96 -0.40
CA THR A 447 11.46 22.13 -0.49
C THR A 447 12.38 22.12 0.74
N PRO A 448 13.72 22.12 0.58
CA PRO A 448 14.61 22.28 1.72
C PRO A 448 14.47 23.72 2.23
N SER A 449 13.91 23.90 3.43
CA SER A 449 13.96 25.17 4.14
C SER A 449 15.41 25.46 4.56
N THR A 450 15.76 26.74 4.46
CA THR A 450 17.06 27.35 4.69
C THR A 450 17.74 26.99 6.03
N PRO A 451 19.08 26.93 6.09
CA PRO A 451 19.81 26.63 7.32
C PRO A 451 19.75 27.82 8.28
N CYS A 452 19.17 27.62 9.46
CA CYS A 452 19.26 28.56 10.58
C CYS A 452 20.58 28.33 11.35
N PRO A 453 21.28 29.39 11.81
CA PRO A 453 22.60 29.26 12.43
C PRO A 453 22.53 28.73 13.88
N LEU A 454 23.43 27.80 14.22
CA LEU A 454 23.62 27.22 15.55
C LEU A 454 24.42 28.15 16.48
N PRO A 455 24.03 28.34 17.76
CA PRO A 455 24.98 28.64 18.82
C PRO A 455 25.58 27.35 19.40
N ARG A 456 26.89 27.36 19.65
CA ARG A 456 27.65 26.25 20.25
C ARG A 456 27.40 26.16 21.76
N MET A 457 27.05 24.96 22.24
CA MET A 457 27.41 24.40 23.56
C MET A 457 27.63 22.91 23.31
N GLY A 458 28.73 22.27 23.67
CA GLY A 458 29.40 22.28 24.96
C GLY A 458 29.38 20.82 25.40
N SER A 459 30.48 20.12 25.14
CA SER A 459 30.69 18.71 25.41
C SER A 459 30.58 18.42 26.91
N ASP A 460 29.69 17.52 27.32
CA ASP A 460 29.83 16.68 28.50
C ASP A 460 28.83 15.52 28.46
N PHE A 461 29.26 14.39 29.04
CA PHE A 461 28.56 13.13 29.33
C PHE A 461 28.81 11.91 28.43
N ALA A 462 29.64 11.02 29.00
CA ALA A 462 29.82 9.61 28.71
C ALA A 462 28.69 8.74 29.26
#